data_AF-A0A2N1Q1G9-F1
#
_entry.id   AF-A0A2N1Q1G9-F1
#
_cell.length_a   1.000
_cell.length_b   1.000
_cell.length_c   1.000
_cell.angle_alpha   90.00
_cell.angle_beta   90.00
_cell.angle_gamma   90.00
#
_symmetry.space_group_name_H-M   'P 1'
#
loop_
_entity.id
_entity.type
_entity.pdbx_description
1 polymer ?
#
loop_
_entity_poly.entity_id
_entity_poly.type
_entity_poly.pdbx_seq_one_letter_code
_entity_poly.pdbx_strand_id
1 'polypeptide(L)'
;MFDKINKEKAIYEKKMRIGFTISILAFILFIPAGMSAGPIGAFMLMVPFMGGAIYAGNQSKKIKEISINFKKEYLEKELVKYFPYSEYKPYDGFKEKEVVYSNLLFNRDRYYSEDLIIGSFEGVNFRCSDVKQEDVRKSGKSTKVVTVFHGRFYEFDFHKAFKYDLLLLQPFNFRPFSGFNKIETESIEFNSELKIYAKDDHEAFYILTPDFMEKIRYLDKLIDELAKGRKMEKILR
;
A
#
# COMPACT_ATOMS: atom_id res chain seq x y z
N MET A 1 3.99 -13.09 -22.05
CA MET A 1 4.38 -11.65 -21.98
C MET A 1 4.85 -11.28 -20.57
N PHE A 2 4.06 -11.53 -19.52
CA PHE A 2 4.50 -11.45 -18.12
C PHE A 2 5.86 -12.14 -17.88
N ASP A 3 6.07 -13.33 -18.45
CA ASP A 3 7.34 -14.05 -18.35
C ASP A 3 8.52 -13.31 -18.98
N LYS A 4 8.29 -12.53 -20.04
CA LYS A 4 9.34 -11.75 -20.71
C LYS A 4 9.80 -10.60 -19.80
N ILE A 5 8.85 -9.90 -19.17
CA ILE A 5 9.11 -8.81 -18.24
C ILE A 5 9.72 -9.32 -16.94
N ASN A 6 9.24 -10.44 -16.41
CA ASN A 6 9.84 -11.09 -15.25
C ASN A 6 11.28 -11.54 -15.52
N LYS A 7 11.56 -12.08 -16.71
CA LYS A 7 12.93 -12.40 -17.14
C LYS A 7 13.79 -11.15 -17.27
N GLU A 8 13.27 -10.07 -17.85
CA GLU A 8 13.99 -8.80 -17.97
C GLU A 8 14.32 -8.21 -16.59
N LYS A 9 13.33 -8.15 -15.68
CA LYS A 9 13.50 -7.72 -14.29
C LYS A 9 14.55 -8.57 -13.57
N ALA A 10 14.50 -9.90 -13.72
CA ALA A 10 15.46 -10.82 -13.10
C ALA A 10 16.91 -10.60 -13.58
N ILE A 11 17.11 -10.20 -14.85
CA ILE A 11 18.44 -9.83 -15.37
C ILE A 11 18.98 -8.62 -14.61
N TYR A 12 18.16 -7.58 -14.44
CA TYR A 12 18.57 -6.38 -13.71
C TYR A 12 18.75 -6.64 -12.21
N GLU A 13 17.94 -7.50 -11.60
CA GLU A 13 18.13 -7.95 -10.22
C GLU A 13 19.44 -8.72 -10.03
N LYS A 14 19.83 -9.56 -11.00
CA LYS A 14 21.12 -10.25 -11.01
C LYS A 14 22.28 -9.25 -11.14
N LYS A 15 22.17 -8.27 -12.04
CA LYS A 15 23.16 -7.19 -12.20
C LYS A 15 23.27 -6.33 -10.93
N MET A 16 22.15 -6.01 -10.28
CA MET A 16 22.12 -5.28 -9.02
C MET A 16 22.82 -6.05 -7.91
N ARG A 17 22.54 -7.36 -7.78
CA ARG A 17 23.25 -8.24 -6.83
C ARG A 17 24.75 -8.23 -7.07
N ILE A 18 25.20 -8.35 -8.32
CA ILE A 18 26.64 -8.27 -8.67
C ILE A 18 27.25 -6.95 -8.21
N GLY A 19 26.57 -5.81 -8.44
CA GLY A 19 27.04 -4.50 -7.96
C GLY A 19 27.19 -4.44 -6.44
N PHE A 20 26.20 -4.94 -5.70
CA PHE A 20 26.29 -5.05 -4.24
C PHE A 20 27.42 -5.96 -3.78
N THR A 21 27.63 -7.11 -4.43
CA THR A 21 28.72 -8.02 -4.08
C THR A 21 30.08 -7.37 -4.28
N ILE A 22 30.28 -6.63 -5.37
CA ILE A 22 31.52 -5.87 -5.64
C ILE A 22 31.76 -4.83 -4.54
N SER A 23 30.75 -4.06 -4.17
CA SER A 23 30.88 -3.07 -3.10
C SER A 23 31.18 -3.71 -1.74
N ILE A 24 30.50 -4.81 -1.38
CA ILE A 24 30.73 -5.51 -0.11
C ILE A 24 32.14 -6.11 -0.06
N LEU A 25 32.61 -6.74 -1.15
CA LEU A 25 33.96 -7.29 -1.24
C LEU A 25 35.03 -6.19 -1.12
N ALA A 26 34.85 -5.07 -1.81
CA ALA A 26 35.75 -3.92 -1.71
C ALA A 26 35.80 -3.35 -0.27
N PHE A 27 34.65 -3.29 0.41
CA PHE A 27 34.56 -2.84 1.80
C PHE A 27 35.23 -3.80 2.79
N ILE A 28 35.06 -5.11 2.62
CA ILE A 28 35.71 -6.11 3.47
C ILE A 28 37.23 -6.07 3.30
N LEU A 29 37.72 -5.96 2.07
CA LEU A 29 39.15 -5.86 1.76
C LEU A 29 39.78 -4.54 2.22
N PHE A 30 38.98 -3.48 2.35
CA PHE A 30 39.43 -2.19 2.86
C PHE A 30 39.96 -2.26 4.30
N ILE A 31 39.38 -3.12 5.14
CA ILE A 31 39.74 -3.24 6.56
C ILE A 31 41.20 -3.71 6.76
N PRO A 32 41.66 -4.84 6.17
CA PRO A 32 43.05 -5.29 6.33
C PRO A 32 44.04 -4.62 5.35
N ALA A 33 43.64 -4.37 4.09
CA ALA A 33 44.55 -3.92 3.04
C ALA A 33 44.57 -2.40 2.85
N GLY A 34 43.42 -1.73 3.01
CA GLY A 34 43.32 -0.27 2.88
C GLY A 34 44.01 0.47 4.02
N MET A 35 43.98 -0.09 5.25
CA MET A 35 44.65 0.50 6.42
C MET A 35 46.17 0.27 6.42
N SER A 36 46.65 -0.81 5.80
CA SER A 36 48.08 -1.17 5.77
C SER A 36 48.85 -0.60 4.57
N ALA A 37 48.18 -0.39 3.43
CA ALA A 37 48.81 0.08 2.17
C ALA A 37 48.86 1.62 2.03
N GLY A 38 48.47 2.37 3.07
CA GLY A 38 48.48 3.84 3.07
C GLY A 38 47.45 4.46 2.11
N PRO A 39 47.54 5.78 1.85
CA PRO A 39 46.51 6.52 1.09
C PRO A 39 46.24 5.95 -0.30
N ILE A 40 47.27 5.46 -0.99
CA ILE A 40 47.17 4.91 -2.35
C ILE A 40 46.33 3.62 -2.36
N GLY A 41 46.56 2.71 -1.41
CA GLY A 41 45.77 1.49 -1.28
C GLY A 41 44.32 1.76 -0.88
N ALA A 42 44.10 2.76 -0.02
CA ALA A 42 42.75 3.21 0.32
C ALA A 42 41.98 3.74 -0.90
N PHE A 43 42.62 4.55 -1.76
CA PHE A 43 42.01 5.03 -3.00
C PHE A 43 41.70 3.90 -3.99
N MET A 44 42.59 2.91 -4.13
CA MET A 44 42.34 1.76 -5.02
C MET A 44 41.11 0.94 -4.63
N LEU A 45 40.80 0.83 -3.33
CA LEU A 45 39.66 0.08 -2.83
C LEU A 45 38.36 0.93 -2.78
N MET A 46 38.49 2.25 -2.70
CA MET A 46 37.35 3.18 -2.77
C MET A 46 36.69 3.22 -4.16
N VAL A 47 37.46 3.13 -5.24
CA VAL A 47 36.94 3.13 -6.63
C VAL A 47 35.96 1.98 -6.90
N PRO A 48 36.28 0.70 -6.65
CA PRO A 48 35.34 -0.41 -6.84
C PRO A 48 34.19 -0.38 -5.84
N PHE A 49 34.41 0.11 -4.61
CA PHE A 49 33.34 0.31 -3.63
C PHE A 49 32.26 1.26 -4.15
N MET A 50 32.68 2.46 -4.57
CA MET A 50 31.81 3.52 -5.05
C MET A 50 31.22 3.19 -6.43
N GLY A 51 32.03 2.61 -7.32
CA GLY A 51 31.59 2.14 -8.64
C GLY A 51 30.54 1.03 -8.56
N GLY A 52 30.71 0.06 -7.65
CA GLY A 52 29.73 -0.99 -7.40
C GLY A 52 28.40 -0.44 -6.87
N ALA A 53 28.46 0.56 -5.98
CA ALA A 53 27.28 1.19 -5.38
C ALA A 53 26.50 2.01 -6.42
N ILE A 54 27.19 2.82 -7.23
CA ILE A 54 26.58 3.58 -8.34
C ILE A 54 25.96 2.62 -9.36
N TYR A 55 26.68 1.55 -9.73
CA TYR A 55 26.18 0.55 -10.67
C TYR A 55 24.92 -0.14 -10.15
N ALA A 56 24.90 -0.57 -8.88
CA ALA A 56 23.72 -1.18 -8.25
C ALA A 56 22.54 -0.20 -8.20
N GLY A 57 22.77 1.06 -7.85
CA GLY A 57 21.75 2.11 -7.85
C GLY A 57 21.13 2.34 -9.23
N ASN A 58 21.94 2.34 -10.28
CA ASN A 58 21.46 2.46 -11.66
C ASN A 58 20.61 1.26 -12.10
N GLN A 59 20.95 0.04 -11.67
CA GLN A 59 20.10 -1.14 -11.97
C GLN A 59 18.77 -1.07 -11.23
N SER A 60 18.76 -0.61 -9.98
CA SER A 60 17.53 -0.42 -9.20
C SER A 60 16.56 0.55 -9.89
N LYS A 61 17.07 1.65 -10.47
CA LYS A 61 16.27 2.57 -11.27
C LYS A 61 15.63 1.88 -12.48
N LYS A 62 16.38 1.06 -13.22
CA LYS A 62 15.87 0.31 -14.38
C LYS A 62 14.81 -0.72 -14.01
N ILE A 63 14.97 -1.42 -12.88
CA ILE A 63 13.96 -2.35 -12.36
C ILE A 63 12.64 -1.59 -12.09
N LYS A 64 12.74 -0.43 -11.45
CA LYS A 64 11.58 0.41 -11.15
C LYS A 64 10.92 0.92 -12.44
N GLU A 65 11.71 1.36 -13.42
CA GLU A 65 11.22 1.80 -14.73
C GLU A 65 10.48 0.67 -15.49
N ILE A 66 11.04 -0.54 -15.55
CA ILE A 66 10.39 -1.70 -16.18
C ILE A 66 9.05 -2.02 -15.53
N SER A 67 9.02 -2.04 -14.19
CA SER A 67 7.78 -2.30 -13.45
C SER A 67 6.71 -1.26 -13.77
N ILE A 68 7.11 -0.01 -13.99
CA ILE A 68 6.19 1.10 -14.20
C ILE A 68 5.72 1.16 -15.64
N ASN A 69 6.60 0.92 -16.60
CA ASN A 69 6.21 0.78 -18.01
C ASN A 69 5.25 -0.39 -18.19
N PHE A 70 5.49 -1.50 -17.50
CA PHE A 70 4.55 -2.62 -17.47
C PHE A 70 3.19 -2.22 -16.88
N LYS A 71 3.18 -1.59 -15.70
CA LYS A 71 1.93 -1.15 -15.06
C LYS A 71 1.18 -0.15 -15.94
N LYS A 72 1.85 0.84 -16.52
CA LYS A 72 1.21 1.78 -17.46
C LYS A 72 0.65 1.07 -18.68
N GLU A 73 1.45 0.26 -19.37
CA GLU A 73 0.99 -0.36 -20.61
C GLU A 73 -0.15 -1.36 -20.38
N TYR A 74 -0.11 -2.11 -19.29
CA TYR A 74 -1.08 -3.18 -19.06
C TYR A 74 -2.24 -2.76 -18.17
N LEU A 75 -1.94 -2.18 -17.01
CA LEU A 75 -2.96 -1.83 -16.02
C LEU A 75 -3.90 -0.76 -16.59
N GLU A 76 -3.36 0.24 -17.27
CA GLU A 76 -4.18 1.29 -17.91
C GLU A 76 -5.08 0.71 -19.01
N LYS A 77 -4.54 -0.17 -19.88
CA LYS A 77 -5.32 -0.85 -20.92
C LYS A 77 -6.43 -1.72 -20.36
N GLU A 78 -6.17 -2.45 -19.27
CA GLU A 78 -7.21 -3.26 -18.61
C GLU A 78 -8.24 -2.38 -17.89
N LEU A 79 -7.79 -1.32 -17.19
CA LEU A 79 -8.68 -0.40 -16.49
C LEU A 79 -9.66 0.28 -17.44
N VAL A 80 -9.20 0.75 -18.61
CA VAL A 80 -10.05 1.42 -19.61
C VAL A 80 -11.15 0.50 -20.15
N LYS A 81 -10.96 -0.84 -20.16
CA LYS A 81 -12.03 -1.77 -20.57
C LYS A 81 -13.23 -1.76 -19.63
N TYR A 82 -12.99 -1.57 -18.34
CA TYR A 82 -14.04 -1.57 -17.31
C TYR A 82 -14.47 -0.15 -16.93
N PHE A 83 -13.55 0.81 -17.01
CA PHE A 83 -13.72 2.21 -16.63
C PHE A 83 -13.16 3.12 -17.74
N PRO A 84 -13.95 3.46 -18.77
CA PRO A 84 -13.46 4.12 -19.99
C PRO A 84 -12.73 5.45 -19.77
N TYR A 85 -13.09 6.17 -18.71
CA TYR A 85 -12.50 7.47 -18.34
C TYR A 85 -11.59 7.37 -17.11
N SER A 86 -11.05 6.19 -16.83
CA SER A 86 -10.12 6.02 -15.72
C SER A 86 -8.73 6.56 -16.02
N GLU A 87 -8.09 7.08 -14.97
CA GLU A 87 -6.72 7.58 -15.00
C GLU A 87 -5.87 6.74 -14.04
N TYR A 88 -4.70 6.30 -14.50
CA TYR A 88 -3.75 5.55 -13.68
C TYR A 88 -2.44 6.32 -13.51
N LYS A 89 -2.10 6.64 -12.26
CA LYS A 89 -0.89 7.37 -11.86
C LYS A 89 -0.01 6.48 -10.98
N PRO A 90 1.02 5.82 -11.53
CA PRO A 90 1.84 4.84 -10.79
C PRO A 90 2.64 5.44 -9.63
N TYR A 91 2.99 6.73 -9.70
CA TYR A 91 3.80 7.42 -8.68
C TYR A 91 2.98 8.30 -7.74
N ASP A 92 1.68 8.39 -7.97
CA ASP A 92 0.78 9.21 -7.18
C ASP A 92 -0.05 8.32 -6.25
N GLY A 93 -0.65 8.92 -5.25
CA GLY A 93 -1.35 8.23 -4.18
C GLY A 93 -2.16 9.20 -3.33
N PHE A 94 -2.90 8.70 -2.34
CA PHE A 94 -3.47 9.59 -1.34
C PHE A 94 -2.35 10.29 -0.56
N LYS A 95 -2.58 11.54 -0.19
CA LYS A 95 -1.72 12.22 0.78
C LYS A 95 -2.01 11.66 2.16
N GLU A 96 -0.99 11.61 3.00
CA GLU A 96 -1.13 11.18 4.39
C GLU A 96 -2.27 11.92 5.12
N LYS A 97 -2.39 13.23 4.89
CA LYS A 97 -3.47 14.03 5.49
C LYS A 97 -4.86 13.58 5.06
N GLU A 98 -5.06 13.23 3.79
CA GLU A 98 -6.36 12.73 3.29
C GLU A 98 -6.73 11.43 4.02
N VAL A 99 -5.77 10.51 4.13
CA VAL A 99 -5.95 9.24 4.83
C VAL A 99 -6.21 9.46 6.33
N VAL A 100 -5.48 10.35 6.99
CA VAL A 100 -5.69 10.61 8.43
C VAL A 100 -7.02 11.32 8.69
N TYR A 101 -7.43 12.25 7.83
CA TYR A 101 -8.71 12.95 7.97
C TYR A 101 -9.93 12.03 7.77
N SER A 102 -9.75 10.90 7.08
CA SER A 102 -10.82 9.88 6.96
C SER A 102 -11.21 9.22 8.29
N ASN A 103 -10.40 9.37 9.35
CA ASN A 103 -10.56 8.67 10.64
C ASN A 103 -10.52 7.13 10.52
N LEU A 104 -10.01 6.57 9.41
CA LEU A 104 -9.77 5.13 9.28
C LEU A 104 -8.37 4.72 9.73
N LEU A 105 -7.37 5.57 9.47
CA LEU A 105 -5.97 5.32 9.78
C LEU A 105 -5.35 6.50 10.54
N PHE A 106 -4.43 6.19 11.46
CA PHE A 106 -3.77 7.19 12.29
C PHE A 106 -2.50 7.73 11.61
N ASN A 107 -2.04 8.90 12.04
CA ASN A 107 -0.72 9.40 11.67
C ASN A 107 0.38 8.46 12.19
N ARG A 108 1.44 8.26 11.40
CA ARG A 108 2.54 7.31 11.66
C ARG A 108 3.90 7.92 11.32
N ASP A 109 4.98 7.26 11.72
CA ASP A 109 6.33 7.80 11.50
C ASP A 109 6.73 7.84 10.03
N ARG A 110 6.21 6.91 9.22
CA ARG A 110 6.44 6.85 7.79
C ARG A 110 5.15 6.52 7.06
N TYR A 111 4.95 7.22 5.94
CA TYR A 111 3.82 7.06 5.04
C TYR A 111 4.32 6.89 3.61
N TYR A 112 3.72 5.94 2.91
CA TYR A 112 3.94 5.70 1.49
C TYR A 112 2.59 5.47 0.82
N SER A 113 2.40 6.05 -0.37
CA SER A 113 1.26 5.73 -1.21
C SER A 113 1.68 5.74 -2.68
N GLU A 114 1.18 4.77 -3.44
CA GLU A 114 1.47 4.60 -4.87
C GLU A 114 0.30 3.91 -5.59
N ASP A 115 0.39 3.79 -6.92
CA ASP A 115 -0.62 3.13 -7.74
C ASP A 115 -2.03 3.76 -7.64
N LEU A 116 -2.12 5.09 -7.71
CA LEU A 116 -3.39 5.81 -7.76
C LEU A 116 -4.17 5.49 -9.04
N ILE A 117 -5.42 5.07 -8.87
CA ILE A 117 -6.42 4.89 -9.91
C ILE A 117 -7.55 5.85 -9.60
N ILE A 118 -7.98 6.61 -10.59
CA ILE A 118 -9.16 7.48 -10.52
C ILE A 118 -10.12 6.98 -11.60
N GLY A 119 -11.41 6.88 -11.30
CA GLY A 119 -12.39 6.43 -12.27
C GLY A 119 -13.82 6.77 -11.87
N SER A 120 -14.75 6.30 -12.69
CA SER A 120 -16.18 6.42 -12.43
C SER A 120 -16.88 5.13 -12.85
N PHE A 121 -17.83 4.68 -12.05
CA PHE A 121 -18.65 3.51 -12.32
C PHE A 121 -20.10 3.82 -11.98
N GLU A 122 -21.00 3.67 -12.97
CA GLU A 122 -22.43 3.95 -12.81
C GLU A 122 -22.76 5.33 -12.18
N GLY A 123 -21.95 6.35 -12.52
CA GLY A 123 -22.11 7.72 -12.01
C GLY A 123 -21.44 7.99 -10.66
N VAL A 124 -20.88 6.98 -10.00
CA VAL A 124 -20.11 7.11 -8.77
C VAL A 124 -18.63 7.25 -9.11
N ASN A 125 -18.03 8.40 -8.77
CA ASN A 125 -16.58 8.54 -8.90
C ASN A 125 -15.89 7.78 -7.77
N PHE A 126 -14.74 7.22 -8.09
CA PHE A 126 -13.91 6.54 -7.12
C PHE A 126 -12.43 6.84 -7.36
N ARG A 127 -11.68 6.64 -6.29
CA ARG A 127 -10.22 6.74 -6.29
C ARG A 127 -9.66 5.68 -5.37
N CYS A 128 -8.56 5.04 -5.77
CA CYS A 128 -7.89 4.06 -4.92
C CYS A 128 -6.39 4.05 -5.14
N SER A 129 -5.63 3.72 -4.10
CA SER A 129 -4.17 3.59 -4.17
C SER A 129 -3.68 2.60 -3.12
N ASP A 130 -2.49 2.02 -3.32
CA ASP A 130 -1.83 1.27 -2.25
C ASP A 130 -1.33 2.27 -1.19
N VAL A 131 -1.53 1.95 0.09
CA VAL A 131 -1.12 2.77 1.23
C VAL A 131 -0.36 1.88 2.19
N LYS A 132 0.82 2.37 2.63
CA LYS A 132 1.66 1.69 3.61
C LYS A 132 2.08 2.68 4.70
N GLN A 133 1.88 2.27 5.94
CA GLN A 133 2.31 3.02 7.12
C GLN A 133 3.24 2.17 8.00
N GLU A 134 4.28 2.80 8.55
CA GLU A 134 5.24 2.15 9.43
C GLU A 134 5.50 2.97 10.71
N ASP A 135 5.64 2.29 11.84
CA ASP A 135 6.15 2.85 13.09
C ASP A 135 7.66 2.56 13.21
N VAL A 136 8.43 3.54 13.68
CA VAL A 136 9.85 3.43 13.98
C VAL A 136 10.04 3.31 15.49
N ARG A 137 10.17 2.09 15.99
CA ARG A 137 10.37 1.80 17.41
C ARG A 137 11.85 1.81 17.75
N LYS A 138 12.26 2.73 18.62
CA LYS A 138 13.64 2.83 19.12
C LYS A 138 13.75 2.20 20.50
N SER A 139 14.75 1.33 20.70
CA SER A 139 15.10 0.77 22.01
C SER A 139 16.62 0.77 22.16
N GLY A 140 17.14 1.71 22.95
CA GLY A 140 18.57 1.95 23.09
C GLY A 140 19.25 2.22 21.75
N LYS A 141 20.19 1.34 21.35
CA LYS A 141 20.91 1.40 20.06
C LYS A 141 20.20 0.69 18.91
N SER A 142 19.07 0.04 19.16
CA SER A 142 18.31 -0.69 18.14
C SER A 142 17.14 0.15 17.62
N THR A 143 16.99 0.16 16.29
CA THR A 143 15.84 0.76 15.60
C THR A 143 15.10 -0.33 14.86
N LYS A 144 13.82 -0.53 15.17
CA LYS A 144 12.94 -1.48 14.50
C LYS A 144 11.85 -0.74 13.74
N VAL A 145 11.75 -0.99 12.44
CA VAL A 145 10.64 -0.51 11.62
C VAL A 145 9.56 -1.59 11.62
N VAL A 146 8.33 -1.21 11.95
CA VAL A 146 7.18 -2.11 12.02
C VAL A 146 6.09 -1.59 11.09
N THR A 147 5.73 -2.35 10.07
CA THR A 147 4.55 -2.06 9.24
C THR A 147 3.30 -2.20 10.09
N VAL A 148 2.51 -1.13 10.17
CA VAL A 148 1.24 -1.10 10.93
C VAL A 148 0.02 -1.16 10.02
N PHE A 149 0.18 -0.73 8.77
CA PHE A 149 -0.83 -0.87 7.74
C PHE A 149 -0.14 -1.07 6.38
N HIS A 150 -0.65 -1.99 5.58
CA HIS A 150 -0.30 -2.13 4.17
C HIS A 150 -1.51 -2.71 3.44
N GLY A 151 -2.11 -1.93 2.56
CA GLY A 151 -3.27 -2.34 1.80
C GLY A 151 -3.83 -1.25 0.92
N ARG A 152 -4.84 -1.61 0.12
CA ARG A 152 -5.47 -0.68 -0.81
C ARG A 152 -6.52 0.17 -0.11
N PHE A 153 -6.37 1.49 -0.24
CA PHE A 153 -7.33 2.47 0.25
C PHE A 153 -8.26 2.87 -0.89
N TYR A 154 -9.56 2.94 -0.62
CA TYR A 154 -10.59 3.33 -1.59
C TYR A 154 -11.40 4.49 -1.04
N GLU A 155 -11.71 5.45 -1.92
CA GLU A 155 -12.63 6.55 -1.69
C GLU A 155 -13.68 6.54 -2.80
N PHE A 156 -14.94 6.65 -2.42
CA PHE A 156 -16.09 6.66 -3.34
C PHE A 156 -16.95 7.88 -3.02
N ASP A 157 -17.48 8.51 -4.06
CA ASP A 157 -18.47 9.57 -3.88
C ASP A 157 -19.79 8.97 -3.37
N PHE A 158 -20.44 9.67 -2.44
CA PHE A 158 -21.78 9.33 -1.98
C PHE A 158 -22.77 10.36 -2.49
N HIS A 159 -23.84 9.92 -3.16
CA HIS A 159 -24.84 10.83 -3.76
C HIS A 159 -25.59 11.68 -2.72
N LYS A 160 -25.58 11.27 -1.46
CA LYS A 160 -26.20 11.98 -0.33
C LYS A 160 -25.11 12.57 0.56
N ALA A 161 -25.28 13.84 0.92
CA ALA A 161 -24.44 14.45 1.95
C ALA A 161 -24.94 14.05 3.34
N PHE A 162 -24.02 13.63 4.19
CA PHE A 162 -24.26 13.40 5.62
C PHE A 162 -23.53 14.46 6.43
N LYS A 163 -24.13 14.86 7.55
CA LYS A 163 -23.57 15.89 8.43
C LYS A 163 -22.52 15.30 9.38
N TYR A 164 -22.73 14.06 9.81
CA TYR A 164 -21.92 13.37 10.80
C TYR A 164 -21.30 12.09 10.23
N ASP A 165 -20.08 11.81 10.70
CA ASP A 165 -19.31 10.66 10.24
C ASP A 165 -19.78 9.36 10.92
N LEU A 166 -19.69 8.28 10.16
CA LEU A 166 -19.89 6.90 10.59
C LEU A 166 -18.64 6.08 10.27
N LEU A 167 -18.19 5.26 11.22
CA LEU A 167 -17.10 4.31 11.04
C LEU A 167 -17.61 2.88 11.24
N LEU A 168 -17.29 2.02 10.26
CA LEU A 168 -17.48 0.58 10.33
C LEU A 168 -16.10 -0.07 10.42
N LEU A 169 -15.85 -0.79 11.51
CA LEU A 169 -14.55 -1.39 11.80
C LEU A 169 -14.69 -2.89 11.99
N GLN A 170 -13.74 -3.63 11.44
CA GLN A 170 -13.56 -5.04 11.76
C GLN A 170 -13.36 -5.23 13.28
N PRO A 171 -13.84 -6.32 13.90
CA PRO A 171 -13.88 -6.50 15.35
C PRO A 171 -12.51 -6.62 16.04
N PHE A 172 -11.40 -6.46 15.32
CA PHE A 172 -10.04 -6.35 15.85
C PHE A 172 -9.83 -5.11 16.74
N ASN A 173 -8.64 -5.01 17.34
CA ASN A 173 -8.24 -3.96 18.29
C ASN A 173 -8.00 -2.58 17.65
N PHE A 174 -8.82 -2.18 16.67
CA PHE A 174 -8.88 -0.78 16.27
C PHE A 174 -9.73 -0.02 17.27
N ARG A 175 -9.14 1.01 17.88
CA ARG A 175 -9.89 1.99 18.66
C ARG A 175 -10.36 3.08 17.69
N PRO A 176 -11.63 3.50 17.75
CA PRO A 176 -12.10 4.63 16.95
C PRO A 176 -11.36 5.91 17.39
N PHE A 177 -11.41 6.92 16.54
CA PHE A 177 -11.00 8.27 16.91
C PHE A 177 -11.90 8.81 18.03
N SER A 178 -11.38 9.79 18.78
CA SER A 178 -12.18 10.47 19.82
C SER A 178 -13.43 11.12 19.23
N GLY A 179 -14.55 11.05 19.94
CA GLY A 179 -15.80 11.70 19.53
C GLY A 179 -16.76 10.81 18.75
N PHE A 180 -16.47 9.52 18.62
CA PHE A 180 -17.44 8.53 18.14
C PHE A 180 -17.98 7.68 19.30
N ASN A 181 -19.28 7.41 19.27
CA ASN A 181 -19.95 6.51 20.19
C ASN A 181 -20.16 5.15 19.53
N LYS A 182 -19.94 4.07 20.28
CA LYS A 182 -20.30 2.74 19.80
C LYS A 182 -21.82 2.62 19.78
N ILE A 183 -22.38 2.21 18.65
CA ILE A 183 -23.81 1.94 18.51
C ILE A 183 -24.03 0.49 18.08
N GLU A 184 -25.25 0.02 18.21
CA GLU A 184 -25.68 -1.30 17.77
C GLU A 184 -26.98 -1.15 16.96
N THR A 185 -27.09 -1.92 15.89
CA THR A 185 -28.30 -2.00 15.08
C THR A 185 -29.22 -3.13 15.58
N GLU A 186 -30.42 -3.26 15.02
CA GLU A 186 -31.29 -4.40 15.32
C GLU A 186 -30.77 -5.73 14.74
N SER A 187 -29.86 -5.69 13.75
CA SER A 187 -29.27 -6.90 13.19
C SER A 187 -28.13 -7.42 14.09
N ILE A 188 -28.43 -8.50 14.81
CA ILE A 188 -27.47 -9.23 15.65
C ILE A 188 -26.28 -9.70 14.80
N GLU A 189 -26.56 -10.19 13.58
CA GLU A 189 -25.53 -10.69 12.67
C GLU A 189 -24.57 -9.58 12.25
N PHE A 190 -25.09 -8.40 11.86
CA PHE A 190 -24.26 -7.27 11.45
C PHE A 190 -23.39 -6.78 12.60
N ASN A 191 -23.95 -6.63 13.80
CA ASN A 191 -23.20 -6.22 14.99
C ASN A 191 -22.13 -7.24 15.42
N SER A 192 -22.30 -8.51 15.07
CA SER A 192 -21.30 -9.55 15.36
C SER A 192 -20.12 -9.55 14.38
N GLU A 193 -20.37 -9.15 13.13
CA GLU A 193 -19.37 -9.12 12.06
C GLU A 193 -18.60 -7.79 12.04
N LEU A 194 -19.24 -6.67 12.39
CA LEU A 194 -18.64 -5.33 12.33
C LEU A 194 -18.98 -4.51 13.58
N LYS A 195 -18.03 -3.68 14.02
CA LYS A 195 -18.23 -2.67 15.05
C LYS A 195 -18.62 -1.34 14.41
N ILE A 196 -19.66 -0.72 14.95
CA ILE A 196 -20.23 0.52 14.43
C ILE A 196 -19.94 1.65 15.41
N TYR A 197 -19.41 2.74 14.88
CA TYR A 197 -19.10 3.94 15.63
C TYR A 197 -19.67 5.15 14.90
N ALA A 198 -20.46 5.97 15.58
CA ALA A 198 -21.13 7.13 15.00
C ALA A 198 -20.88 8.40 15.81
N LYS A 199 -20.83 9.54 15.13
CA LYS A 199 -20.87 10.86 15.80
C LYS A 199 -22.31 11.27 16.18
N ASP A 200 -23.30 10.70 15.50
CA ASP A 200 -24.73 10.88 15.79
C ASP A 200 -25.48 9.58 15.51
N ASP A 201 -26.17 9.08 16.53
CA ASP A 201 -26.83 7.78 16.47
C ASP A 201 -28.01 7.80 15.49
N HIS A 202 -28.75 8.90 15.41
CA HIS A 202 -29.90 9.02 14.52
C HIS A 202 -29.47 9.05 13.05
N GLU A 203 -28.46 9.85 12.70
CA GLU A 203 -27.94 9.93 11.33
C GLU A 203 -27.33 8.59 10.88
N ALA A 204 -26.72 7.84 11.79
CA ALA A 204 -26.17 6.52 11.49
C ALA A 204 -27.22 5.56 10.91
N PHE A 205 -28.46 5.56 11.43
CA PHE A 205 -29.53 4.70 10.91
C PHE A 205 -30.06 5.13 9.54
N TYR A 206 -29.86 6.39 9.13
CA TYR A 206 -30.15 6.81 7.75
C TYR A 206 -29.07 6.34 6.75
N ILE A 207 -27.85 6.09 7.21
CA ILE A 207 -26.76 5.52 6.41
C ILE A 207 -26.91 3.99 6.37
N LEU A 208 -27.08 3.37 7.54
CA LEU A 208 -27.15 1.94 7.75
C LEU A 208 -28.55 1.38 7.50
N THR A 209 -29.07 1.61 6.29
CA THR A 209 -30.28 0.94 5.84
C THR A 209 -30.06 -0.58 5.75
N PRO A 210 -31.11 -1.41 5.89
CA PRO A 210 -30.97 -2.87 5.80
C PRO A 210 -30.24 -3.36 4.54
N ASP A 211 -30.60 -2.83 3.37
CA ASP A 211 -29.94 -3.17 2.09
C ASP A 211 -28.46 -2.79 2.07
N PHE A 212 -28.09 -1.63 2.64
CA PHE A 212 -26.69 -1.21 2.72
C PHE A 212 -25.88 -2.14 3.64
N MET A 213 -26.43 -2.50 4.80
CA MET A 213 -25.80 -3.43 5.74
C MET A 213 -25.57 -4.81 5.09
N GLU A 214 -26.55 -5.33 4.36
CA GLU A 214 -26.40 -6.60 3.63
C GLU A 214 -25.30 -6.54 2.57
N LYS A 215 -25.26 -5.46 1.77
CA LYS A 215 -24.22 -5.26 0.74
C LYS A 215 -22.82 -5.15 1.34
N ILE A 216 -22.67 -4.45 2.47
CA ILE A 216 -21.39 -4.35 3.17
C ILE A 216 -20.94 -5.72 3.68
N ARG A 217 -21.83 -6.51 4.28
CA ARG A 217 -21.49 -7.87 4.73
C ARG A 217 -21.12 -8.79 3.58
N TYR A 218 -21.84 -8.69 2.46
CA TYR A 218 -21.52 -9.45 1.26
C TYR A 218 -20.12 -9.10 0.74
N LEU A 219 -19.81 -7.80 0.65
CA LEU A 219 -18.48 -7.32 0.26
C LEU A 219 -17.40 -7.85 1.21
N ASP A 220 -17.64 -7.80 2.52
CA ASP A 220 -16.67 -8.24 3.53
C ASP A 220 -16.34 -9.73 3.40
N LYS A 221 -17.36 -10.58 3.26
CA LYS A 221 -17.19 -12.03 3.03
C LYS A 221 -16.45 -12.31 1.73
N LEU A 222 -16.75 -11.57 0.68
CA LEU A 222 -16.09 -11.72 -0.62
C LEU A 222 -14.60 -11.37 -0.52
N ILE A 223 -14.25 -10.30 0.19
CA ILE A 223 -12.86 -9.90 0.42
C ILE A 223 -12.12 -10.94 1.26
N ASP A 224 -12.72 -11.45 2.34
CA ASP A 224 -12.12 -12.49 3.19
C ASP A 224 -11.85 -13.78 2.40
N GLU A 225 -12.77 -14.18 1.52
CA GLU A 225 -12.57 -15.36 0.68
C GLU A 225 -11.49 -15.18 -0.40
N LEU A 226 -11.39 -13.97 -0.96
CA LEU A 226 -10.28 -13.62 -1.85
C LEU A 226 -8.94 -13.61 -1.13
N ALA A 227 -8.89 -13.10 0.10
CA ALA A 227 -7.69 -13.10 0.93
C ALA A 227 -7.21 -14.53 1.25
N LYS A 228 -8.14 -15.48 1.37
CA LYS A 228 -7.85 -16.93 1.51
C LYS A 228 -7.41 -17.60 0.20
N GLY A 229 -7.34 -16.86 -0.91
CA GLY A 229 -6.89 -17.35 -2.21
C GLY A 229 -7.95 -18.10 -3.01
N ARG A 230 -9.25 -17.99 -2.66
CA ARG A 230 -10.33 -18.55 -3.48
C ARG A 230 -10.52 -17.69 -4.73
N LYS A 231 -10.81 -18.33 -5.86
CA LYS A 231 -11.11 -17.64 -7.12
C LYS A 231 -12.52 -17.06 -7.08
N MET A 232 -12.69 -15.84 -7.61
CA MET A 232 -14.00 -15.14 -7.73
C MET A 232 -15.11 -16.02 -8.31
N GLU A 233 -14.82 -16.81 -9.34
CA GLU A 233 -15.78 -17.71 -10.00
C GLU A 233 -16.38 -18.78 -9.07
N LYS A 234 -15.70 -19.10 -7.97
CA LYS A 234 -16.16 -20.04 -6.94
C LYS A 234 -16.88 -19.36 -5.77
N ILE A 235 -16.77 -18.04 -5.65
CA ILE A 235 -17.38 -17.24 -4.57
C ILE A 235 -18.78 -16.76 -5.00
N LEU A 236 -18.97 -16.51 -6.30
CA LEU A 236 -20.23 -16.03 -6.89
C LEU A 236 -21.26 -17.14 -7.19
N ARG A 237 -20.96 -18.40 -6.86
CA ARG A 237 -21.88 -19.55 -6.98
C ARG A 237 -22.38 -19.97 -5.62
#